data_AF-A0A0G0DFX1-F1
#
_entry.id   AF-A0A0G0DFX1-F1
#
_cell.length_a   1.000
_cell.length_b   1.000
_cell.length_c   1.000
_cell.angle_alpha   90.00
_cell.angle_beta   90.00
_cell.angle_gamma   90.00
#
_symmetry.space_group_name_H-M   'P 1'
#
loop_
_entity.id
_entity.type
_entity.pdbx_description
1 polymer ?
#
loop_
_entity_poly.entity_id
_entity_poly.type
_entity_poly.pdbx_seq_one_letter_code
_entity_poly.pdbx_strand_id
1 'polypeptide(L)'
;MPKNIQEEIENKIIDQITAGASGRLITFKPEKDAKGADLIVERRGEYKEKGFSFKVNSFIGSKENNSFVKDFLQDDFKADKDFYLLFVSFDEVLQKINEHIWLIPSLRFKDIADSVMSADGKKLLRFQAPLDIKSKDKYSKYLINIKELGKLLIKAFESGGKFDFKDTWFQESKAINLEGLKEFISEARANTYASNATFNDNPRLLGSLQLEFQKGDYFYRDIYFSEKKKFIGQEIVYKNNKPVWGMNYIGSYIDKNAEKFLKDSLLRLSKKCRFGESCEFEKREFKYQDTGQGSMEEFSGQEYIFLEGKNIYKLNYQGGLL
;
A
#
# COMPACT_ATOMS: atom_id res chain seq x y z
N MET A 1 -3.21 -32.60 -5.72
CA MET A 1 -2.73 -31.65 -4.70
C MET A 1 -2.86 -32.31 -3.34
N PRO A 2 -1.83 -32.32 -2.48
CA PRO A 2 -1.96 -32.81 -1.11
C PRO A 2 -3.03 -31.98 -0.41
N LYS A 3 -3.97 -32.64 0.27
CA LYS A 3 -5.12 -31.99 0.93
C LYS A 3 -4.68 -30.85 1.87
N ASN A 4 -3.49 -30.99 2.47
CA ASN A 4 -2.90 -30.02 3.40
C ASN A 4 -2.55 -28.66 2.74
N ILE A 5 -2.01 -28.65 1.51
CA ILE A 5 -1.56 -27.39 0.87
C ILE A 5 -2.75 -26.55 0.40
N GLN A 6 -3.80 -27.20 -0.12
CA GLN A 6 -5.02 -26.50 -0.53
C GLN A 6 -5.68 -25.81 0.67
N GLU A 7 -5.76 -26.54 1.79
CA GLU A 7 -6.33 -26.01 3.03
C GLU A 7 -5.53 -24.80 3.56
N GLU A 8 -4.21 -24.87 3.47
CA GLU A 8 -3.31 -23.77 3.82
C GLU A 8 -3.52 -22.53 2.95
N ILE A 9 -3.65 -22.69 1.62
CA ILE A 9 -3.90 -21.57 0.71
C ILE A 9 -5.24 -20.90 1.05
N GLU A 10 -6.29 -21.68 1.26
CA GLU A 10 -7.59 -21.17 1.68
C GLU A 10 -7.51 -20.38 2.99
N ASN A 11 -6.77 -20.88 3.99
CA ASN A 11 -6.57 -20.20 5.26
C ASN A 11 -5.84 -18.87 5.07
N LYS A 12 -4.80 -18.81 4.23
CA LYS A 12 -4.11 -17.56 3.91
C LYS A 12 -5.03 -16.57 3.18
N ILE A 13 -5.93 -17.03 2.32
CA ILE A 13 -6.94 -16.16 1.68
C ILE A 13 -7.90 -15.59 2.73
N ILE A 14 -8.37 -16.42 3.68
CA ILE A 14 -9.20 -15.97 4.81
C ILE A 14 -8.49 -14.87 5.61
N ASP A 15 -7.20 -15.03 5.90
CA ASP A 15 -6.40 -14.02 6.61
C ASP A 15 -6.34 -12.70 5.85
N GLN A 16 -6.11 -12.74 4.52
CA GLN A 16 -6.07 -11.54 3.68
C GLN A 16 -7.42 -10.82 3.61
N ILE A 17 -8.53 -11.57 3.50
CA ILE A 17 -9.88 -11.00 3.52
C ILE A 17 -10.14 -10.34 4.87
N THR A 18 -9.82 -11.03 5.96
CA THR A 18 -10.05 -10.56 7.34
C THR A 18 -9.28 -9.27 7.61
N ALA A 19 -8.00 -9.23 7.25
CA ALA A 19 -7.14 -8.06 7.38
C ALA A 19 -7.66 -6.89 6.53
N GLY A 20 -8.00 -7.12 5.26
CA GLY A 20 -8.48 -6.09 4.35
C GLY A 20 -9.87 -5.54 4.69
N ALA A 21 -10.72 -6.36 5.32
CA ALA A 21 -12.08 -5.98 5.71
C ALA A 21 -12.19 -5.33 7.11
N SER A 22 -11.08 -5.23 7.87
CA SER A 22 -11.07 -4.68 9.23
C SER A 22 -12.15 -5.31 10.15
N GLY A 23 -12.36 -6.63 10.02
CA GLY A 23 -13.30 -7.40 10.84
C GLY A 23 -14.80 -7.21 10.52
N ARG A 24 -15.15 -6.50 9.44
CA ARG A 24 -16.54 -6.30 8.99
C ARG A 24 -17.15 -7.50 8.24
N LEU A 25 -16.31 -8.42 7.78
CA LEU A 25 -16.72 -9.65 7.07
C LEU A 25 -16.38 -10.89 7.89
N ILE A 26 -17.16 -11.95 7.68
CA ILE A 26 -16.89 -13.31 8.16
C ILE A 26 -16.59 -14.15 6.91
N THR A 27 -15.48 -14.88 6.93
CA THR A 27 -15.15 -15.85 5.88
C THR A 27 -15.02 -17.24 6.49
N PHE A 28 -15.67 -18.24 5.92
CA PHE A 28 -15.65 -19.61 6.42
C PHE A 28 -15.68 -20.64 5.30
N LYS A 29 -15.27 -21.88 5.62
CA LYS A 29 -15.35 -23.04 4.74
C LYS A 29 -16.71 -23.74 4.95
N PRO A 30 -17.53 -23.97 3.92
CA PRO A 30 -18.85 -24.57 4.10
C PRO A 30 -18.77 -26.06 4.46
N GLU A 31 -19.61 -26.52 5.41
CA GLU A 31 -19.58 -27.91 5.90
C GLU A 31 -20.21 -28.94 4.94
N LYS A 32 -21.11 -28.55 4.03
CA LYS A 32 -21.73 -29.42 3.00
C LYS A 32 -22.03 -28.66 1.71
N ASP A 33 -21.97 -29.39 0.59
CA ASP A 33 -22.10 -29.00 -0.83
C ASP A 33 -22.74 -27.62 -1.10
N ALA A 34 -21.94 -26.57 -0.94
CA ALA A 34 -22.30 -25.18 -1.24
C ALA A 34 -22.06 -24.88 -2.72
N LYS A 35 -22.67 -25.67 -3.61
CA LYS A 35 -22.47 -25.58 -5.08
C LYS A 35 -20.99 -25.69 -5.48
N GLY A 36 -20.19 -26.46 -4.72
CA GLY A 36 -18.75 -26.60 -4.94
C GLY A 36 -17.89 -25.38 -4.58
N ALA A 37 -18.38 -24.50 -3.70
CA ALA A 37 -17.59 -23.43 -3.07
C ALA A 37 -16.63 -23.99 -2.02
N ASP A 38 -15.42 -23.42 -1.97
CA ASP A 38 -14.41 -23.70 -0.95
C ASP A 38 -14.45 -22.65 0.18
N LEU A 39 -14.88 -21.41 -0.14
CA LEU A 39 -15.03 -20.31 0.81
C LEU A 39 -16.36 -19.58 0.61
N ILE A 40 -16.98 -19.15 1.70
CA ILE A 40 -18.13 -18.24 1.72
C ILE A 40 -17.74 -17.00 2.52
N VAL A 41 -18.07 -15.82 2.00
CA VAL A 41 -17.88 -14.52 2.64
C VAL A 41 -19.22 -13.86 2.87
N GLU A 42 -19.49 -13.46 4.12
CA GLU A 42 -20.71 -12.79 4.54
C GLU A 42 -20.41 -11.53 5.35
N ARG A 43 -21.39 -10.61 5.42
CA ARG A 43 -21.28 -9.43 6.26
C ARG A 43 -21.62 -9.77 7.71
N ARG A 44 -20.77 -9.34 8.63
CA ARG A 44 -20.95 -9.61 10.06
C ARG A 44 -22.25 -8.97 10.56
N GLY A 45 -23.14 -9.77 11.16
CA GLY A 45 -24.40 -9.31 11.73
C GLY A 45 -25.59 -9.28 10.78
N GLU A 46 -25.40 -9.54 9.47
CA GLU A 46 -26.45 -9.48 8.45
C GLU A 46 -26.64 -10.85 7.77
N TYR A 47 -26.92 -11.89 8.56
CA TYR A 47 -27.08 -13.29 8.13
C TYR A 47 -28.24 -13.59 7.16
N LYS A 48 -29.02 -12.57 6.75
CA LYS A 48 -30.09 -12.70 5.74
C LYS A 48 -29.66 -12.23 4.35
N GLU A 49 -28.55 -11.50 4.24
CA GLU A 49 -28.01 -11.04 2.98
C GLU A 49 -27.22 -12.18 2.32
N LYS A 50 -27.36 -12.36 0.99
CA LYS A 50 -26.64 -13.42 0.29
C LYS A 50 -25.15 -13.08 0.24
N GLY A 51 -24.33 -13.97 0.82
CA GLY A 51 -22.87 -13.87 0.76
C GLY A 51 -22.28 -14.19 -0.61
N PHE A 52 -20.98 -13.93 -0.75
CA PHE A 52 -20.20 -14.31 -1.93
C PHE A 52 -19.59 -15.70 -1.73
N SER A 53 -19.74 -16.57 -2.72
CA SER A 53 -19.18 -17.91 -2.72
C SER A 53 -17.96 -17.98 -3.65
N PHE A 54 -16.88 -18.60 -3.20
CA PHE A 54 -15.62 -18.68 -3.95
C PHE A 54 -15.17 -20.13 -4.14
N LYS A 55 -14.71 -20.44 -5.34
CA LYS A 55 -13.93 -21.64 -5.64
C LYS A 55 -12.45 -21.29 -5.77
N VAL A 56 -11.60 -21.90 -4.97
CA VAL A 56 -10.15 -21.62 -4.91
C VAL A 56 -9.41 -22.62 -5.80
N ASN A 57 -8.87 -22.12 -6.90
CA ASN A 57 -8.08 -22.88 -7.87
C ASN A 57 -6.61 -22.54 -7.71
N SER A 58 -5.88 -23.42 -7.05
CA SER A 58 -4.48 -23.22 -6.71
C SER A 58 -3.52 -23.78 -7.76
N PHE A 59 -2.38 -23.12 -7.92
CA PHE A 59 -1.26 -23.54 -8.76
C PHE A 59 0.02 -23.63 -7.92
N ILE A 60 0.72 -24.75 -8.04
CA ILE A 60 1.92 -25.08 -7.28
C ILE A 60 3.09 -25.28 -8.25
N GLY A 61 4.27 -24.71 -7.95
CA GLY A 61 5.55 -25.09 -8.56
C GLY A 61 5.72 -24.79 -10.06
N SER A 62 6.94 -25.03 -10.59
CA SER A 62 7.35 -24.63 -11.95
C SER A 62 6.53 -25.32 -13.03
N LYS A 63 5.93 -24.52 -13.92
CA LYS A 63 5.03 -25.00 -14.96
C LYS A 63 5.82 -25.33 -16.22
N GLU A 64 5.66 -26.55 -16.72
CA GLU A 64 6.23 -27.05 -17.98
C GLU A 64 5.79 -26.22 -19.20
N ASN A 65 4.72 -25.44 -19.07
CA ASN A 65 4.23 -24.50 -20.07
C ASN A 65 4.20 -23.11 -19.44
N ASN A 66 4.58 -22.08 -20.21
CA ASN A 66 4.75 -20.69 -19.80
C ASN A 66 3.44 -19.97 -19.37
N SER A 67 2.43 -20.72 -18.90
CA SER A 67 1.08 -20.29 -18.57
C SER A 67 0.47 -21.09 -17.40
N PHE A 68 -0.47 -20.46 -16.69
CA PHE A 68 -1.35 -21.09 -15.72
C PHE A 68 -2.57 -21.71 -16.41
N VAL A 69 -2.69 -23.05 -16.39
CA VAL A 69 -3.81 -23.76 -17.01
C VAL A 69 -4.66 -24.50 -15.98
N LYS A 70 -5.99 -24.38 -16.07
CA LYS A 70 -6.97 -25.14 -15.27
C LYS A 70 -8.22 -25.43 -16.10
N ASP A 71 -8.62 -26.69 -16.15
CA ASP A 71 -9.81 -27.13 -16.89
C ASP A 71 -10.97 -27.47 -15.95
N PHE A 72 -12.19 -27.15 -16.39
CA PHE A 72 -13.45 -27.50 -15.74
C PHE A 72 -14.32 -28.28 -16.72
N LEU A 73 -14.95 -29.36 -16.27
CA LEU A 73 -15.98 -30.04 -17.07
C LEU A 73 -17.15 -29.10 -17.30
N GLN A 74 -17.48 -28.86 -18.57
CA GLN A 74 -18.49 -27.87 -18.94
C GLN A 74 -19.88 -28.23 -18.37
N ASP A 75 -20.22 -29.51 -18.36
CA ASP A 75 -21.52 -30.01 -17.89
C ASP A 75 -21.68 -29.89 -16.37
N ASP A 76 -20.57 -29.95 -15.62
CA ASP A 76 -20.55 -29.83 -14.15
C ASP A 76 -20.41 -28.37 -13.68
N PHE A 77 -20.06 -27.45 -14.59
CA PHE A 77 -19.78 -26.06 -14.24
C PHE A 77 -21.07 -25.27 -14.00
N LYS A 78 -21.46 -25.18 -12.73
CA LYS A 78 -22.62 -24.42 -12.26
C LYS A 78 -22.26 -22.97 -11.96
N ALA A 79 -22.42 -22.09 -12.96
CA ALA A 79 -22.23 -20.66 -12.79
C ALA A 79 -23.41 -20.02 -12.03
N ASP A 80 -23.12 -19.05 -11.17
CA ASP A 80 -24.10 -18.31 -10.36
C ASP A 80 -23.62 -16.86 -10.20
N LYS A 81 -24.56 -15.91 -10.03
CA LYS A 81 -24.26 -14.48 -9.89
C LYS A 81 -23.42 -14.15 -8.66
N ASP A 82 -23.55 -14.95 -7.60
CA ASP A 82 -22.87 -14.77 -6.33
C ASP A 82 -21.65 -15.72 -6.20
N PHE A 83 -21.29 -16.42 -7.29
CA PHE A 83 -20.21 -17.42 -7.32
C PHE A 83 -19.01 -16.95 -8.15
N TYR A 84 -17.83 -17.01 -7.56
CA TYR A 84 -16.58 -16.46 -8.09
C TYR A 84 -15.48 -17.51 -8.09
N LEU A 85 -14.58 -17.43 -9.08
CA LEU A 85 -13.40 -18.27 -9.15
C LEU A 85 -12.18 -17.44 -8.73
N LEU A 86 -11.44 -17.94 -7.76
CA LEU A 86 -10.11 -17.46 -7.41
C LEU A 86 -9.08 -18.36 -8.09
N PHE A 87 -8.18 -17.78 -8.86
CA PHE A 87 -7.01 -18.48 -9.39
C PHE A 87 -5.76 -17.93 -8.71
N VAL A 88 -5.05 -18.81 -8.00
CA VAL A 88 -4.02 -18.42 -7.03
C VAL A 88 -2.76 -19.21 -7.28
N SER A 89 -1.62 -18.52 -7.37
CA SER A 89 -0.31 -19.16 -7.41
C SER A 89 0.30 -19.21 -6.02
N PHE A 90 0.85 -20.36 -5.64
CA PHE A 90 1.46 -20.59 -4.35
C PHE A 90 2.92 -20.99 -4.51
N ASP A 91 3.79 -20.25 -3.82
CA ASP A 91 5.22 -20.53 -3.73
C ASP A 91 5.46 -21.48 -2.54
N GLU A 92 5.82 -22.73 -2.84
CA GLU A 92 6.09 -23.76 -1.83
C GLU A 92 7.35 -23.51 -1.02
N VAL A 93 8.33 -22.76 -1.57
CA VAL A 93 9.57 -22.46 -0.86
C VAL A 93 9.31 -21.33 0.13
N LEU A 94 8.66 -20.27 -0.32
CA LEU A 94 8.33 -19.11 0.52
C LEU A 94 7.08 -19.34 1.38
N GLN A 95 6.34 -20.42 1.15
CA GLN A 95 5.06 -20.73 1.80
C GLN A 95 4.07 -19.55 1.72
N LYS A 96 4.02 -18.91 0.54
CA LYS A 96 3.28 -17.66 0.30
C LYS A 96 2.42 -17.73 -0.95
N ILE A 97 1.25 -17.12 -0.85
CA ILE A 97 0.43 -16.81 -2.03
C ILE A 97 1.07 -15.63 -2.77
N ASN A 98 1.14 -15.73 -4.09
CA ASN A 98 1.52 -14.62 -4.94
C ASN A 98 0.59 -13.42 -4.71
N GLU A 99 1.16 -12.21 -4.71
CA GLU A 99 0.38 -11.00 -4.40
C GLU A 99 -0.75 -10.74 -5.40
N HIS A 100 -0.62 -11.24 -6.63
CA HIS A 100 -1.60 -11.07 -7.68
C HIS A 100 -2.37 -12.37 -7.91
N ILE A 101 -3.70 -12.27 -7.88
CA ILE A 101 -4.63 -13.38 -8.07
C ILE A 101 -5.71 -12.96 -9.08
N TRP A 102 -6.31 -13.92 -9.78
CA TRP A 102 -7.49 -13.62 -10.60
C TRP A 102 -8.76 -13.87 -9.80
N LEU A 103 -9.63 -12.87 -9.75
CA LEU A 103 -10.98 -12.94 -9.17
C LEU A 103 -12.01 -12.80 -10.29
N ILE A 104 -12.55 -13.93 -10.75
CA ILE A 104 -13.40 -13.96 -11.94
C ILE A 104 -14.83 -14.36 -11.54
N PRO A 105 -15.87 -13.55 -11.86
CA PRO A 105 -17.25 -13.97 -11.69
C PRO A 105 -17.52 -15.23 -12.53
N SER A 106 -18.14 -16.26 -11.96
CA SER A 106 -18.32 -17.54 -12.64
C SER A 106 -19.14 -17.45 -13.93
N LEU A 107 -20.16 -16.56 -13.95
CA LEU A 107 -20.92 -16.25 -15.17
C LEU A 107 -20.00 -15.69 -16.26
N ARG A 108 -19.08 -14.79 -15.89
CA ARG A 108 -18.12 -14.23 -16.85
C ARG A 108 -17.08 -15.24 -17.29
N PHE A 109 -16.63 -16.11 -16.39
CA PHE A 109 -15.71 -17.19 -16.75
C PHE A 109 -16.34 -18.10 -17.81
N LYS A 110 -17.60 -18.50 -17.61
CA LYS A 110 -18.34 -19.34 -18.58
C LYS A 110 -18.39 -18.72 -19.97
N ASP A 111 -18.50 -17.39 -20.06
CA ASP A 111 -18.58 -16.67 -21.34
C ASP A 111 -17.22 -16.56 -22.06
N ILE A 112 -16.11 -16.48 -21.32
CA ILE A 112 -14.78 -16.12 -21.87
C ILE A 112 -13.76 -17.26 -21.87
N ALA A 113 -14.02 -18.34 -21.13
CA ALA A 113 -13.13 -19.50 -21.07
C ALA A 113 -13.01 -20.18 -22.44
N ASP A 114 -11.82 -20.73 -22.72
CA ASP A 114 -11.65 -21.47 -23.98
C ASP A 114 -12.41 -22.79 -23.89
N SER A 115 -13.17 -23.12 -24.94
CA SER A 115 -13.81 -24.43 -25.06
C SER A 115 -12.80 -25.40 -25.69
N VAL A 116 -12.35 -26.39 -24.91
CA VAL A 116 -11.44 -27.43 -25.38
C VAL A 116 -12.07 -28.81 -25.23
N MET A 117 -11.60 -29.79 -26.01
CA MET A 117 -12.06 -31.17 -25.92
C MET A 117 -11.05 -31.99 -25.11
N SER A 118 -11.54 -32.79 -24.17
CA SER A 118 -10.73 -33.80 -23.48
C SER A 118 -10.44 -34.99 -24.39
N ALA A 119 -9.48 -35.83 -24.00
CA ALA A 119 -9.14 -37.07 -24.73
C ALA A 119 -10.32 -38.07 -24.82
N ASP A 120 -11.25 -38.03 -23.86
CA ASP A 120 -12.47 -38.83 -23.83
C ASP A 120 -13.68 -38.13 -24.50
N GLY A 121 -13.46 -37.03 -25.23
CA GLY A 121 -14.49 -36.37 -26.03
C GLY A 121 -15.49 -35.51 -25.24
N LYS A 122 -15.18 -35.16 -23.99
CA LYS A 122 -15.98 -34.21 -23.19
C LYS A 122 -15.56 -32.77 -23.44
N LYS A 123 -16.50 -31.84 -23.33
CA LYS A 123 -16.22 -30.41 -23.42
C LYS A 123 -15.71 -29.88 -22.09
N LEU A 124 -14.63 -29.11 -22.16
CA LEU A 124 -13.98 -28.47 -21.02
C LEU A 124 -13.96 -26.96 -21.21
N LEU A 125 -14.17 -26.23 -20.12
CA LEU A 125 -13.90 -24.79 -20.01
C LEU A 125 -12.48 -24.63 -19.45
N ARG A 126 -11.58 -24.05 -20.24
CA ARG A 126 -10.17 -23.85 -19.89
C ARG A 126 -9.91 -22.42 -19.45
N PHE A 127 -9.38 -22.29 -18.23
CA PHE A 127 -8.62 -21.13 -17.79
C PHE A 127 -7.18 -21.29 -18.29
N GLN A 128 -6.67 -20.26 -18.99
CA GLN A 128 -5.27 -20.18 -19.41
C GLN A 128 -4.81 -18.72 -19.33
N ALA A 129 -3.87 -18.42 -18.45
CA ALA A 129 -3.29 -17.08 -18.27
C ALA A 129 -1.75 -17.13 -18.31
N PRO A 130 -1.04 -16.10 -18.77
CA PRO A 130 0.43 -16.11 -18.84
C PRO A 130 1.08 -16.14 -17.44
N LEU A 131 2.31 -16.69 -17.34
CA LEU A 131 3.11 -16.57 -16.12
C LEU A 131 3.51 -15.12 -15.84
N ASP A 132 3.89 -14.40 -16.88
CA ASP A 132 4.10 -12.96 -16.81
C ASP A 132 2.73 -12.25 -16.74
N ILE A 133 2.33 -11.91 -15.52
CA ILE A 133 1.08 -11.20 -15.23
C ILE A 133 1.00 -9.82 -15.89
N LYS A 134 2.11 -9.27 -16.41
CA LYS A 134 2.11 -8.01 -17.17
C LYS A 134 1.65 -8.22 -18.61
N SER A 135 1.76 -9.45 -19.13
CA SER A 135 1.28 -9.79 -20.46
C SER A 135 -0.25 -9.76 -20.47
N LYS A 136 -0.82 -8.86 -21.28
CA LYS A 136 -2.27 -8.68 -21.39
C LYS A 136 -2.92 -9.89 -22.05
N ASP A 137 -4.02 -10.32 -21.47
CA ASP A 137 -4.90 -11.38 -21.94
C ASP A 137 -6.37 -11.04 -21.60
N LYS A 138 -7.28 -11.98 -21.87
CA LYS A 138 -8.72 -11.81 -21.59
C LYS A 138 -9.07 -11.83 -20.10
N TYR A 139 -8.20 -12.35 -19.24
CA TYR A 139 -8.40 -12.43 -17.79
C TYR A 139 -7.81 -11.24 -17.04
N SER A 140 -6.98 -10.45 -17.70
CA SER A 140 -6.24 -9.31 -17.18
C SER A 140 -7.10 -8.40 -16.30
N LYS A 141 -8.27 -7.96 -16.78
CA LYS A 141 -9.17 -7.09 -15.99
C LYS A 141 -9.62 -7.66 -14.63
N TYR A 142 -9.52 -8.96 -14.43
CA TYR A 142 -9.90 -9.65 -13.20
C TYR A 142 -8.71 -9.94 -12.27
N LEU A 143 -7.49 -9.56 -12.68
CA LEU A 143 -6.32 -9.63 -11.82
C LEU A 143 -6.44 -8.57 -10.71
N ILE A 144 -6.22 -8.96 -9.46
CA ILE A 144 -6.25 -8.06 -8.30
C ILE A 144 -5.04 -8.31 -7.41
N ASN A 145 -4.66 -7.32 -6.60
CA ASN A 145 -3.79 -7.57 -5.47
C ASN A 145 -4.60 -8.23 -4.33
N ILE A 146 -4.14 -9.37 -3.83
CA ILE A 146 -4.84 -10.13 -2.78
C ILE A 146 -5.07 -9.32 -1.51
N LYS A 147 -4.19 -8.36 -1.18
CA LYS A 147 -4.34 -7.49 0.00
C LYS A 147 -5.53 -6.53 -0.14
N GLU A 148 -6.01 -6.27 -1.35
CA GLU A 148 -7.18 -5.42 -1.62
C GLU A 148 -8.49 -6.22 -1.67
N LEU A 149 -8.43 -7.56 -1.67
CA LEU A 149 -9.61 -8.43 -1.78
C LEU A 149 -10.65 -8.12 -0.70
N GLY A 150 -10.23 -7.96 0.57
CA GLY A 150 -11.13 -7.61 1.67
C GLY A 150 -11.85 -6.28 1.45
N LYS A 151 -11.16 -5.26 0.94
CA LYS A 151 -11.76 -3.95 0.64
C LYS A 151 -12.70 -4.02 -0.56
N LEU A 152 -12.34 -4.78 -1.59
CA LEU A 152 -13.19 -5.00 -2.77
C LEU A 152 -14.50 -5.68 -2.38
N LEU A 153 -14.44 -6.66 -1.48
CA LEU A 153 -15.63 -7.34 -0.94
C LEU A 153 -16.55 -6.38 -0.19
N ILE A 154 -15.99 -5.51 0.67
CA ILE A 154 -16.78 -4.48 1.38
C ILE A 154 -17.50 -3.57 0.38
N LYS A 155 -16.78 -3.06 -0.62
CA LYS A 155 -17.38 -2.22 -1.67
C LYS A 155 -18.45 -2.96 -2.45
N ALA A 156 -18.25 -4.25 -2.74
CA ALA A 156 -19.21 -5.07 -3.47
C ALA A 156 -20.51 -5.29 -2.68
N PHE A 157 -20.45 -5.46 -1.35
CA PHE A 157 -21.64 -5.47 -0.50
C PHE A 157 -22.34 -4.11 -0.50
N GLU A 158 -21.59 -3.02 -0.39
CA GLU A 158 -22.13 -1.65 -0.39
C GLU A 158 -22.76 -1.25 -1.75
N SER A 159 -22.37 -1.90 -2.85
CA SER A 159 -22.84 -1.61 -4.22
C SER A 159 -23.92 -2.56 -4.76
N GLY A 160 -24.55 -3.36 -3.88
CA GLY A 160 -25.63 -4.28 -4.26
C GLY A 160 -25.15 -5.61 -4.87
N GLY A 161 -24.00 -6.11 -4.42
CA GLY A 161 -23.51 -7.45 -4.72
C GLY A 161 -22.65 -7.56 -5.98
N LYS A 162 -22.04 -6.46 -6.45
CA LYS A 162 -21.23 -6.45 -7.68
C LYS A 162 -19.83 -5.92 -7.45
N PHE A 163 -18.84 -6.70 -7.86
CA PHE A 163 -17.46 -6.23 -7.92
C PHE A 163 -17.30 -5.19 -9.04
N ASP A 164 -16.71 -4.06 -8.68
CA ASP A 164 -16.22 -3.09 -9.67
C ASP A 164 -14.77 -3.41 -10.02
N PHE A 165 -14.56 -3.87 -11.25
CA PHE A 165 -13.26 -4.19 -11.82
C PHE A 165 -12.69 -3.05 -12.69
N LYS A 166 -13.29 -1.85 -12.67
CA LYS A 166 -12.82 -0.73 -13.51
C LYS A 166 -11.41 -0.24 -13.13
N ASP A 167 -11.00 -0.46 -11.88
CA ASP A 167 -9.70 -0.04 -11.35
C ASP A 167 -8.77 -1.21 -10.96
N THR A 168 -9.11 -2.45 -11.31
CA THR A 168 -8.39 -3.64 -10.84
C THR A 168 -7.20 -4.04 -11.70
N TRP A 169 -7.14 -3.66 -12.98
CA TRP A 169 -5.99 -3.96 -13.83
C TRP A 169 -4.76 -3.15 -13.39
N PHE A 170 -3.72 -3.88 -12.94
CA PHE A 170 -2.33 -3.46 -12.73
C PHE A 170 -2.11 -1.97 -12.92
N GLN A 171 -2.53 -1.16 -11.95
CA GLN A 171 -1.91 0.13 -11.77
C GLN A 171 -0.60 -0.20 -11.07
N GLU A 172 0.51 -0.21 -11.83
CA GLU A 172 1.81 0.14 -11.24
C GLU A 172 1.51 1.24 -10.24
N SER A 173 1.99 1.11 -9.00
CA SER A 173 1.90 2.16 -7.99
C SER A 173 2.14 3.47 -8.70
N LYS A 174 1.06 4.24 -8.94
CA LYS A 174 1.14 5.37 -9.87
C LYS A 174 2.30 6.19 -9.36
N ALA A 175 3.36 6.31 -10.15
CA ALA A 175 4.64 6.87 -9.69
C ALA A 175 4.31 8.10 -8.88
N ILE A 176 4.79 8.15 -7.64
CA ILE A 176 4.42 9.24 -6.73
C ILE A 176 4.73 10.52 -7.47
N ASN A 177 3.72 11.39 -7.62
CA ASN A 177 3.94 12.70 -8.18
C ASN A 177 4.88 13.44 -7.23
N LEU A 178 6.17 13.49 -7.59
CA LEU A 178 7.23 14.03 -6.75
C LEU A 178 7.02 15.51 -6.46
N GLU A 179 6.57 16.28 -7.45
CA GLU A 179 6.28 17.69 -7.24
C GLU A 179 5.11 17.86 -6.27
N GLY A 180 4.03 17.08 -6.44
CA GLY A 180 2.90 17.09 -5.50
C GLY A 180 3.27 16.65 -4.09
N LEU A 181 4.18 15.66 -3.96
CA LEU A 181 4.73 15.26 -2.67
C LEU A 181 5.59 16.38 -2.06
N LYS A 182 6.39 17.08 -2.88
CA LYS A 182 7.25 18.19 -2.45
C LYS A 182 6.41 19.31 -1.89
N GLU A 183 5.36 19.69 -2.62
CA GLU A 183 4.40 20.69 -2.20
C GLU A 183 3.70 20.31 -0.90
N PHE A 184 3.27 19.05 -0.76
CA PHE A 184 2.67 18.57 0.48
C PHE A 184 3.65 18.65 1.67
N ILE A 185 4.90 18.20 1.51
CA ILE A 185 5.92 18.26 2.58
C ILE A 185 6.23 19.71 2.96
N SER A 186 6.40 20.60 1.98
CA SER A 186 6.60 22.03 2.21
C SER A 186 5.45 22.65 3.01
N GLU A 187 4.21 22.32 2.66
CA GLU A 187 3.02 22.78 3.36
C GLU A 187 2.90 22.19 4.77
N ALA A 188 3.20 20.90 4.93
CA ALA A 188 3.19 20.24 6.23
C ALA A 188 4.19 20.87 7.20
N ARG A 189 5.43 21.11 6.75
CA ARG A 189 6.46 21.79 7.56
C ARG A 189 6.06 23.22 7.94
N ALA A 190 5.42 23.94 7.01
CA ALA A 190 4.92 25.28 7.27
C ALA A 190 3.77 25.30 8.31
N ASN A 191 2.95 24.25 8.37
CA ASN A 191 1.83 24.12 9.31
C ASN A 191 2.17 23.31 10.58
N THR A 192 3.44 23.01 10.82
CA THR A 192 3.90 22.26 11.99
C THR A 192 4.99 23.02 12.76
N TYR A 193 6.23 22.54 12.75
CA TYR A 193 7.32 23.09 13.55
C TYR A 193 7.56 24.57 13.24
N ALA A 194 7.53 24.94 11.95
CA ALA A 194 7.86 26.30 11.51
C ALA A 194 6.81 27.35 11.92
N SER A 195 5.57 26.95 12.23
CA SER A 195 4.48 27.85 12.65
C SER A 195 4.17 27.81 14.15
N ASN A 196 4.92 27.03 14.95
CA ASN A 196 4.60 26.76 16.36
C ASN A 196 3.24 26.07 16.53
N ALA A 197 2.91 25.12 15.65
CA ALA A 197 1.73 24.29 15.82
C ALA A 197 1.76 23.53 17.15
N THR A 198 0.56 23.22 17.66
CA THR A 198 0.40 22.47 18.90
C THR A 198 0.89 21.03 18.71
N PHE A 199 1.69 20.56 19.67
CA PHE A 199 2.10 19.16 19.71
C PHE A 199 0.90 18.24 19.96
N ASN A 200 1.00 17.00 19.51
CA ASN A 200 0.01 15.98 19.84
C ASN A 200 0.08 15.67 21.35
N ASP A 201 -1.06 15.72 22.03
CA ASP A 201 -1.19 15.50 23.48
C ASP A 201 -0.90 14.05 23.91
N ASN A 202 -0.84 13.11 22.96
CA ASN A 202 -0.51 11.70 23.21
C ASN A 202 0.49 11.18 22.16
N PRO A 203 1.78 11.52 22.29
CA PRO A 203 2.81 11.11 21.34
C PRO A 203 2.99 9.59 21.37
N ARG A 204 3.30 9.01 20.20
CA ARG A 204 3.38 7.55 20.04
C ARG A 204 4.59 6.92 20.74
N LEU A 205 5.65 7.69 20.98
CA LEU A 205 6.85 7.24 21.66
C LEU A 205 7.04 8.01 22.97
N LEU A 206 7.40 7.29 24.03
CA LEU A 206 7.60 7.86 25.35
C LEU A 206 8.70 8.93 25.33
N GLY A 207 8.38 10.15 25.78
CA GLY A 207 9.32 11.27 25.82
C GLY A 207 9.57 11.95 24.46
N SER A 208 8.82 11.59 23.42
CA SER A 208 8.87 12.29 22.13
C SER A 208 7.92 13.48 22.08
N LEU A 209 8.27 14.44 21.25
CA LEU A 209 7.39 15.47 20.74
C LEU A 209 6.89 15.00 19.36
N GLN A 210 5.61 15.25 19.09
CA GLN A 210 4.97 14.79 17.85
C GLN A 210 4.14 15.91 17.23
N LEU A 211 4.31 16.11 15.93
CA LEU A 211 3.54 17.03 15.10
C LEU A 211 2.93 16.28 13.93
N GLU A 212 1.71 16.64 13.56
CA GLU A 212 0.95 15.96 12.51
C GLU A 212 0.28 16.98 11.59
N PHE A 213 0.15 16.62 10.31
CA PHE A 213 -0.58 17.42 9.33
C PHE A 213 -1.25 16.51 8.30
N GLN A 214 -2.47 16.83 7.90
CA GLN A 214 -3.23 16.04 6.92
C GLN A 214 -3.82 16.94 5.85
N LYS A 215 -3.69 16.52 4.58
CA LYS A 215 -4.34 17.16 3.45
C LYS A 215 -4.65 16.14 2.36
N GLY A 216 -5.95 15.96 2.09
CA GLY A 216 -6.43 14.94 1.16
C GLY A 216 -5.95 13.54 1.59
N ASP A 217 -5.39 12.80 0.65
CA ASP A 217 -4.90 11.43 0.84
C ASP A 217 -3.54 11.36 1.56
N TYR A 218 -2.89 12.50 1.77
CA TYR A 218 -1.58 12.59 2.40
C TYR A 218 -1.67 12.92 3.90
N PHE A 219 -0.85 12.23 4.68
CA PHE A 219 -0.70 12.43 6.11
C PHE A 219 0.79 12.52 6.46
N TYR A 220 1.18 13.57 7.17
CA TYR A 220 2.54 13.84 7.63
C TYR A 220 2.62 13.66 9.14
N ARG A 221 3.72 13.06 9.59
CA ARG A 221 4.05 12.98 11.01
C ARG A 221 5.54 13.25 11.22
N ASP A 222 5.83 14.19 12.09
CA ASP A 222 7.16 14.43 12.65
C ASP A 222 7.19 13.94 14.10
N ILE A 223 8.16 13.11 14.43
CA ILE A 223 8.42 12.64 15.80
C ILE A 223 9.87 12.91 16.12
N TYR A 224 10.14 13.63 17.20
CA TYR A 224 11.50 13.89 17.65
C TYR A 224 11.65 13.90 19.16
N PHE A 225 12.89 13.68 19.58
CA PHE A 225 13.32 13.74 20.96
C PHE A 225 14.29 14.91 21.10
N SER A 226 14.15 15.68 22.16
CA SER A 226 15.02 16.82 22.43
C SER A 226 15.53 16.75 23.86
N GLU A 227 16.85 16.77 24.00
CA GLU A 227 17.55 16.89 25.26
C GLU A 227 18.43 18.16 25.22
N LYS A 228 19.05 18.53 26.34
CA LYS A 228 19.71 19.85 26.51
C LYS A 228 20.75 20.24 25.43
N LYS A 229 21.36 19.28 24.72
CA LYS A 229 22.45 19.56 23.76
C LYS A 229 22.12 19.17 22.32
N LYS A 230 21.25 18.19 22.11
CA LYS A 230 20.96 17.61 20.80
C LYS A 230 19.51 17.18 20.72
N PHE A 231 19.01 17.11 19.50
CA PHE A 231 17.74 16.49 19.20
C PHE A 231 17.89 15.53 18.02
N ILE A 232 17.04 14.52 17.98
CA ILE A 232 16.97 13.53 16.92
C ILE A 232 15.51 13.25 16.58
N GLY A 233 15.18 13.12 15.31
CA GLY A 233 13.81 12.90 14.88
C GLY A 233 13.69 12.31 13.50
N GLN A 234 12.44 12.14 13.10
CA GLN A 234 12.06 11.65 11.79
C GLN A 234 10.75 12.27 11.32
N GLU A 235 10.70 12.56 10.02
CA GLU A 235 9.50 12.92 9.29
C GLU A 235 9.06 11.72 8.45
N ILE A 236 7.79 11.34 8.51
CA ILE A 236 7.20 10.29 7.67
C ILE A 236 5.96 10.83 6.98
N VAL A 237 5.89 10.60 5.67
CA VAL A 237 4.69 10.89 4.86
C VAL A 237 4.00 9.59 4.50
N TYR A 238 2.69 9.57 4.68
CA TYR A 238 1.80 8.50 4.29
C TYR A 238 0.90 8.97 3.15
N LYS A 239 0.60 8.07 2.22
CA LYS A 239 -0.46 8.23 1.22
C LYS A 239 -1.39 7.04 1.31
N ASN A 240 -2.70 7.26 1.47
CA ASN A 240 -3.67 6.18 1.63
C ASN A 240 -3.28 5.16 2.73
N ASN A 241 -2.82 5.66 3.88
CA ASN A 241 -2.36 4.88 5.03
C ASN A 241 -1.13 3.99 4.78
N LYS A 242 -0.40 4.17 3.67
CA LYS A 242 0.90 3.52 3.42
C LYS A 242 2.02 4.56 3.52
N PRO A 243 3.11 4.30 4.26
CA PRO A 243 4.25 5.20 4.26
C PRO A 243 4.87 5.23 2.85
N VAL A 244 5.20 6.41 2.36
CA VAL A 244 5.68 6.62 0.97
C VAL A 244 6.97 7.42 0.89
N TRP A 245 7.32 8.14 1.95
CA TRP A 245 8.55 8.94 2.03
C TRP A 245 8.94 9.11 3.49
N GLY A 246 10.24 9.19 3.76
CA GLY A 246 10.76 9.44 5.10
C GLY A 246 12.09 10.18 5.11
N MET A 247 12.36 10.90 6.19
CA MET A 247 13.63 11.55 6.46
C MET A 247 13.93 11.46 7.94
N ASN A 248 15.16 11.11 8.32
CA ASN A 248 15.64 11.25 9.69
C ASN A 248 16.64 12.39 9.79
N TYR A 249 16.75 12.96 11.00
CA TYR A 249 17.63 14.09 11.24
C TYR A 249 18.17 14.11 12.67
N ILE A 250 19.37 14.67 12.83
CA ILE A 250 19.99 14.93 14.13
C ILE A 250 20.61 16.32 14.14
N GLY A 251 20.26 17.12 15.14
CA GLY A 251 20.69 18.52 15.24
C GLY A 251 21.22 18.91 16.62
N SER A 252 21.90 20.04 16.66
CA SER A 252 22.39 20.67 17.89
C SER A 252 21.38 21.67 18.45
N TYR A 253 21.36 21.84 19.76
CA TYR A 253 20.54 22.88 20.41
C TYR A 253 20.93 24.28 19.93
N ILE A 254 19.93 25.17 19.84
CA ILE A 254 20.07 26.59 19.48
C ILE A 254 19.28 27.44 20.47
N ASP A 255 19.68 28.72 20.62
CA ASP A 255 18.90 29.67 21.41
C ASP A 255 17.62 30.12 20.68
N LYS A 256 16.77 30.85 21.40
CA LYS A 256 15.47 31.33 20.88
C LYS A 256 15.58 32.27 19.67
N ASN A 257 16.67 33.04 19.56
CA ASN A 257 16.85 33.98 18.45
C ASN A 257 17.23 33.21 17.19
N ALA A 258 18.18 32.29 17.30
CA ALA A 258 18.56 31.38 16.24
C ALA A 258 17.39 30.47 15.83
N GLU A 259 16.56 30.00 16.77
CA GLU A 259 15.35 29.23 16.48
C GLU A 259 14.33 30.04 15.66
N LYS A 260 14.10 31.30 16.02
CA LYS A 260 13.21 32.19 15.26
C LYS A 260 13.73 32.41 13.84
N PHE A 261 15.03 32.60 13.67
CA PHE A 261 15.66 32.73 12.36
C PHE A 261 15.58 31.43 11.55
N LEU A 262 15.79 30.27 12.20
CA LEU A 262 15.62 28.96 11.58
C LEU A 262 14.20 28.81 11.01
N LYS A 263 13.17 29.08 11.82
CA LYS A 263 11.77 28.98 11.40
C LYS A 263 11.46 29.89 10.20
N ASP A 264 11.93 31.14 10.21
CA ASP A 264 11.78 32.08 9.07
C ASP A 264 12.48 31.54 7.80
N SER A 265 13.68 30.97 7.96
CA SER A 265 14.46 30.37 6.86
C SER A 265 13.72 29.17 6.24
N LEU A 266 13.23 28.25 7.07
CA LEU A 266 12.48 27.06 6.64
C LEU A 266 11.18 27.41 5.93
N LEU A 267 10.48 28.48 6.34
CA LEU A 267 9.27 28.94 5.65
C LEU A 267 9.58 29.50 4.26
N ARG A 268 10.61 30.35 4.16
CA ARG A 268 11.04 30.99 2.90
C ARG A 268 11.59 29.99 1.89
N LEU A 269 12.36 29.02 2.38
CA LEU A 269 13.04 28.02 1.58
C LEU A 269 12.29 26.68 1.56
N SER A 270 11.02 26.67 1.95
CA SER A 270 10.22 25.45 2.17
C SER A 270 10.20 24.48 0.98
N LYS A 271 10.32 24.98 -0.27
CA LYS A 271 10.39 24.18 -1.50
C LYS A 271 11.81 23.76 -1.93
N LYS A 272 12.85 24.10 -1.17
CA LYS A 272 14.26 23.85 -1.52
C LYS A 272 15.02 23.11 -0.41
N CYS A 273 14.86 23.55 0.84
CA CYS A 273 15.62 22.97 1.94
C CYS A 273 15.19 21.53 2.25
N ARG A 274 16.16 20.69 2.59
CA ARG A 274 16.01 19.29 2.99
C ARG A 274 15.36 18.41 1.92
N PHE A 275 15.73 18.65 0.66
CA PHE A 275 15.32 17.86 -0.52
C PHE A 275 16.50 17.46 -1.42
N GLY A 276 17.73 17.48 -0.90
CA GLY A 276 18.94 17.19 -1.69
C GLY A 276 19.45 18.36 -2.54
N GLU A 277 18.83 19.53 -2.42
CA GLU A 277 19.26 20.78 -3.06
C GLU A 277 20.07 21.65 -2.09
N SER A 278 20.92 22.53 -2.63
CA SER A 278 21.59 23.55 -1.82
C SER A 278 20.82 24.87 -1.85
N CYS A 279 20.64 25.50 -0.70
CA CYS A 279 20.01 26.81 -0.59
C CYS A 279 20.55 27.62 0.59
N GLU A 280 20.43 28.94 0.50
CA GLU A 280 20.88 29.85 1.54
C GLU A 280 19.90 31.01 1.72
N PHE A 281 19.92 31.59 2.92
CA PHE A 281 19.15 32.79 3.24
C PHE A 281 19.89 33.60 4.29
N GLU A 282 19.97 34.92 4.08
CA GLU A 282 20.64 35.85 4.98
C GLU A 282 19.67 36.90 5.48
N LYS A 283 19.78 37.23 6.78
CA LYS A 283 19.00 38.28 7.41
C LYS A 283 19.79 38.89 8.56
N ARG A 284 20.24 40.14 8.36
CA ARG A 284 21.11 40.85 9.31
C ARG A 284 22.38 40.03 9.58
N GLU A 285 22.76 39.83 10.84
CA GLU A 285 23.92 39.05 11.25
C GLU A 285 23.78 37.52 11.09
N PHE A 286 22.59 37.02 10.72
CA PHE A 286 22.34 35.58 10.56
C PHE A 286 22.41 35.12 9.10
N LYS A 287 23.04 33.96 8.89
CA LYS A 287 23.04 33.21 7.61
C LYS A 287 22.57 31.78 7.85
N TYR A 288 21.57 31.35 7.11
CA TYR A 288 21.13 29.96 6.98
C TYR A 288 21.75 29.35 5.72
N GLN A 289 22.27 28.13 5.85
CA GLN A 289 22.81 27.39 4.72
C GLN A 289 22.39 25.93 4.83
N ASP A 290 21.80 25.41 3.76
CA ASP A 290 21.53 23.99 3.58
C ASP A 290 22.32 23.49 2.38
N THR A 291 23.11 22.44 2.59
CA THR A 291 23.87 21.75 1.55
C THR A 291 23.40 20.32 1.45
N GLY A 292 22.51 20.07 0.49
CA GLY A 292 22.03 18.73 0.14
C GLY A 292 22.74 18.12 -1.07
N GLN A 293 22.64 16.80 -1.18
CA GLN A 293 22.99 16.00 -2.36
C GLN A 293 21.91 14.95 -2.62
N GLY A 294 21.78 14.54 -3.88
CA GLY A 294 20.77 13.57 -4.32
C GLY A 294 19.50 14.24 -4.84
N SER A 295 18.38 13.53 -4.73
CA SER A 295 17.05 13.98 -5.16
C SER A 295 15.98 13.53 -4.16
N MET A 296 14.71 13.91 -4.35
CA MET A 296 13.64 13.54 -3.42
C MET A 296 13.56 12.03 -3.16
N GLU A 297 13.92 11.22 -4.15
CA GLU A 297 13.93 9.77 -4.12
C GLU A 297 14.99 9.22 -3.16
N GLU A 298 16.16 9.84 -3.09
CA GLU A 298 17.24 9.50 -2.17
C GLU A 298 18.16 10.72 -1.99
N PHE A 299 18.24 11.24 -0.78
CA PHE A 299 19.03 12.43 -0.47
C PHE A 299 19.65 12.39 0.91
N SER A 300 20.68 13.22 1.06
CA SER A 300 21.30 13.55 2.35
C SER A 300 21.79 14.98 2.34
N GLY A 301 22.00 15.55 3.51
CA GLY A 301 22.52 16.91 3.58
C GLY A 301 22.81 17.39 4.99
N GLN A 302 23.28 18.64 5.03
CA GLN A 302 23.66 19.32 6.25
C GLN A 302 23.11 20.74 6.25
N GLU A 303 22.53 21.12 7.37
CA GLU A 303 21.98 22.44 7.62
C GLU A 303 22.84 23.16 8.66
N TYR A 304 23.08 24.45 8.44
CA TYR A 304 23.92 25.31 9.25
C TYR A 304 23.26 26.66 9.49
N ILE A 305 23.51 27.24 10.68
CA ILE A 305 23.27 28.66 10.94
C ILE A 305 24.57 29.29 11.40
N PHE A 306 24.90 30.43 10.80
CA PHE A 306 26.03 31.27 11.17
C PHE A 306 25.53 32.59 11.75
N LEU A 307 26.21 33.05 12.81
CA LEU A 307 26.05 34.37 13.40
C LEU A 307 27.38 35.09 13.28
N GLU A 308 27.44 36.19 12.51
CA GLU A 308 28.68 36.93 12.23
C GLU A 308 29.82 36.02 11.71
N GLY A 309 29.47 35.04 10.87
CA GLY A 309 30.40 34.07 10.32
C GLY A 309 30.77 32.89 11.25
N LYS A 310 30.36 32.91 12.52
CA LYS A 310 30.56 31.80 13.45
C LYS A 310 29.40 30.80 13.35
N ASN A 311 29.71 29.53 13.11
CA ASN A 311 28.73 28.46 13.13
C ASN A 311 28.15 28.26 14.55
N ILE A 312 26.83 28.38 14.68
CA ILE A 312 26.10 28.22 15.94
C ILE A 312 25.08 27.07 15.90
N TYR A 313 24.92 26.41 14.76
CA TYR A 313 23.96 25.34 14.55
C TYR A 313 24.42 24.38 13.46
N LYS A 314 24.17 23.10 13.70
CA LYS A 314 24.33 22.05 12.70
C LYS A 314 23.22 21.02 12.83
N LEU A 315 22.66 20.60 11.71
CA LEU A 315 21.81 19.42 11.58
C LEU A 315 22.28 18.57 10.40
N ASN A 316 22.28 17.25 10.56
CA ASN A 316 22.45 16.31 9.45
C ASN A 316 21.13 15.61 9.19
N TYR A 317 20.79 15.38 7.93
CA TYR A 317 19.59 14.67 7.52
C TYR A 317 19.86 13.72 6.36
N GLN A 318 19.02 12.70 6.22
CA GLN A 318 18.97 11.81 5.06
C GLN A 318 17.55 11.23 4.93
N GLY A 319 17.14 10.92 3.71
CA GLY A 319 15.78 10.49 3.44
C GLY A 319 15.53 10.11 1.99
N GLY A 320 14.30 9.75 1.69
CA GLY A 320 13.92 9.28 0.36
C GLY A 320 12.50 8.72 0.29
N LEU A 321 12.15 8.22 -0.90
CA LEU A 321 10.95 7.41 -1.10
C LEU A 321 11.10 6.03 -0.45
N LEU A 322 9.97 5.40 -0.09
CA LEU A 322 9.89 4.09 0.58
C LEU A 322 9.33 2.98 -0.29
#